data_AF-A0A4Y9Q6J3-F1
#
_entry.id   AF-A0A4Y9Q6J3-F1
#
_cell.length_a   1.000
_cell.length_b   1.000
_cell.length_c   1.000
_cell.angle_alpha   90.00
_cell.angle_beta   90.00
_cell.angle_gamma   90.00
#
_symmetry.space_group_name_H-M   'P 1'
#
loop_
_entity.id
_entity.type
_entity.pdbx_description
1 polymer ?
#
loop_
_entity_poly.entity_id
_entity_poly.type
_entity_poly.pdbx_seq_one_letter_code
_entity_poly.pdbx_strand_id
1 'polypeptide(L)' 'MTQQLQQIIDQAWEDRANFSPKSAPAEVRDAVAHVLEQLDKGSLRVAQKDSGSWVVN' A
#
# COMPACT_ATOMS: atom_id res chain seq x y z
N MET A 1 -2.41 -4.80 7.42
CA MET A 1 -2.93 -4.56 6.06
C MET A 1 -4.14 -5.46 5.91
N THR A 2 -5.29 -4.97 5.46
CA THR A 2 -6.41 -5.88 5.10
C THR A 2 -6.15 -6.46 3.71
N GLN A 3 -6.64 -7.67 3.42
CA GLN A 3 -6.49 -8.32 2.12
C GLN A 3 -7.01 -7.43 0.97
N GLN A 4 -8.14 -6.73 1.22
CA GLN A 4 -8.74 -5.81 0.26
C GLN A 4 -7.83 -4.59 -0.03
N LEU A 5 -7.24 -3.99 1.00
CA LEU A 5 -6.36 -2.82 0.80
C LEU A 5 -5.11 -3.21 0.00
N GLN A 6 -4.56 -4.39 0.27
CA GLN A 6 -3.43 -4.91 -0.49
C GLN A 6 -3.78 -5.11 -1.97
N GLN A 7 -4.91 -5.74 -2.27
CA GLN A 7 -5.36 -5.94 -3.65
C GLN A 7 -5.52 -4.62 -4.42
N ILE A 8 -6.05 -3.57 -3.78
CA ILE A 8 -6.18 -2.24 -4.40
C ILE A 8 -4.80 -1.66 -4.73
N ILE A 9 -3.84 -1.75 -3.80
CA ILE A 9 -2.49 -1.22 -4.00
C ILE A 9 -1.73 -2.01 -5.08
N ASP A 10 -1.83 -3.33 -5.06
CA ASP A 10 -1.18 -4.21 -6.05
C ASP A 10 -1.73 -3.94 -7.45
N GLN A 11 -3.05 -3.87 -7.62
CA GLN A 11 -3.67 -3.55 -8.91
C GLN A 11 -3.31 -2.13 -9.36
N ALA A 12 -3.36 -1.16 -8.46
CA ALA A 12 -2.94 0.21 -8.75
C ALA A 12 -1.47 0.29 -9.18
N TRP A 13 -0.60 -0.55 -8.64
CA TRP A 13 0.79 -0.61 -9.04
C TRP A 13 0.96 -1.14 -10.45
N GLU A 14 0.23 -2.18 -10.85
CA GLU A 14 0.25 -2.68 -12.22
C GLU A 14 -0.24 -1.62 -13.22
N ASP A 15 -1.28 -0.87 -12.86
CA ASP A 15 -1.86 0.19 -13.69
C ASP A 15 -1.15 1.55 -13.58
N ARG A 16 -0.05 1.66 -12.81
CA ARG A 16 0.58 2.94 -12.44
C ARG A 16 0.97 3.84 -13.60
N ALA A 17 1.24 3.26 -14.78
CA ALA A 17 1.59 4.01 -15.98
C ALA A 17 0.43 4.91 -16.47
N ASN A 18 -0.81 4.57 -16.12
CA ASN A 18 -2.00 5.35 -16.43
C ASN A 18 -2.28 6.46 -15.40
N PHE A 19 -1.50 6.51 -14.32
CA PHE A 19 -1.71 7.47 -13.24
C PHE A 19 -0.84 8.71 -13.40
N SER A 20 -1.39 9.83 -12.95
CA SER A 20 -0.68 11.08 -12.74
C SER A 20 -1.27 11.80 -11.53
N PRO A 21 -0.61 12.84 -11.00
CA PRO A 21 -1.17 13.64 -9.90
C PRO A 21 -2.56 14.22 -10.20
N LYS A 22 -2.91 14.39 -11.48
CA LYS A 22 -4.22 14.89 -11.95
C LYS A 22 -5.21 13.77 -12.29
N SER A 23 -4.73 12.55 -12.46
CA SER A 23 -5.48 11.41 -12.99
C SER A 23 -5.12 10.17 -12.20
N ALA A 24 -5.81 9.96 -11.08
CA ALA A 24 -5.79 8.70 -10.34
C ALA A 24 -7.19 8.50 -9.74
N PRO A 25 -7.73 7.27 -9.75
CA PRO A 25 -9.03 6.99 -9.14
C PRO A 25 -9.05 7.41 -7.66
N ALA A 26 -10.21 7.88 -7.18
CA ALA A 26 -10.36 8.29 -5.79
C ALA A 26 -10.02 7.15 -4.82
N GLU A 27 -10.54 5.95 -5.09
CA GLU A 27 -10.28 4.75 -4.29
C GLU A 27 -8.79 4.42 -4.16
N VAL A 28 -8.01 4.55 -5.24
CA VAL A 28 -6.56 4.32 -5.21
C VAL A 28 -5.86 5.36 -4.33
N ARG A 29 -6.25 6.64 -4.46
CA ARG A 29 -5.66 7.73 -3.64
C ARG A 29 -5.97 7.52 -2.17
N ASP A 30 -7.20 7.17 -1.84
CA ASP A 30 -7.64 6.95 -0.46
C ASP A 30 -6.94 5.72 0.13
N ALA A 31 -6.81 4.63 -0.63
CA ALA A 31 -6.08 3.44 -0.21
C ALA A 31 -4.59 3.75 0.05
N VAL A 32 -3.92 4.47 -0.86
CA VAL A 32 -2.51 4.86 -0.68
C VAL A 32 -2.34 5.75 0.54
N ALA A 33 -3.20 6.76 0.72
CA ALA A 33 -3.17 7.65 1.87
C ALA A 33 -3.36 6.88 3.19
N HIS A 34 -4.28 5.93 3.21
CA HIS A 34 -4.53 5.09 4.37
C HIS A 34 -3.33 4.20 4.72
N VAL A 35 -2.68 3.59 3.73
CA VAL A 35 -1.44 2.80 3.95
C VAL A 35 -0.34 3.67 4.53
N LEU A 36 -0.12 4.85 3.95
CA LEU A 36 0.89 5.80 4.42
C LEU A 36 0.63 6.24 5.86
N GLU A 37 -0.63 6.53 6.22
CA GLU A 37 -1.01 6.88 7.59
C GLU A 37 -0.73 5.72 8.57
N GLN A 38 -1.01 4.48 8.19
CA GLN A 38 -0.71 3.34 9.07
C GLN A 38 0.79 3.06 9.19
N LEU A 39 1.57 3.29 8.13
CA LEU A 39 3.04 3.21 8.17
C LEU A 39 3.61 4.30 9.10
N ASP A 40 3.10 5.53 9.00
CA ASP A 40 3.50 6.65 9.87
C ASP A 40 3.19 6.36 11.35
N LYS A 41 2.00 5.80 11.64
CA LYS A 41 1.62 5.35 12.98
C LYS A 41 2.39 4.10 13.45
N GLY A 42 3.21 3.48 12.60
CA GLY A 42 3.91 2.23 12.88
C GLY A 42 2.99 1.01 13.04
N SER A 43 1.72 1.14 12.67
CA SER A 43 0.73 0.05 12.65
C SER A 43 0.99 -0.91 11.49
N LEU A 44 1.56 -0.40 10.39
CA LEU A 44 2.18 -1.18 9.33
C LEU A 44 3.69 -0.98 9.33
N ARG A 45 4.40 -1.91 8.70
CA ARG A 45 5.84 -1.84 8.46
C ARG A 45 6.11 -2.28 7.02
N VAL A 46 7.19 -1.81 6.42
CA VAL A 46 7.63 -2.31 5.10
C VAL A 46 8.23 -3.71 5.21
N ALA A 47 8.96 -3.97 6.29
CA ALA A 47 9.49 -5.30 6.58
C ALA A 47 9.32 -5.60 8.07
N GLN A 48 9.17 -6.88 8.39
CA GLN A 48 9.06 -7.38 9.74
C GLN A 48 9.83 -8.68 9.89
N LYS A 49 10.22 -9.01 11.12
CA LYS A 49 10.80 -10.32 11.41
C LYS A 49 9.71 -11.36 11.47
N ASP A 50 9.83 -12.39 10.64
CA ASP A 50 9.04 -13.62 10.74
C ASP A 50 10.00 -14.80 10.90
N SER A 51 9.78 -15.60 11.94
CA SER A 51 10.52 -16.85 12.20
C SER A 51 12.05 -16.70 12.16
N GLY A 52 12.56 -15.55 12.61
CA GLY A 52 13.99 -15.23 12.68
C GLY A 52 14.57 -14.52 11.45
N SER A 53 13.84 -14.47 10.34
CA SER A 53 14.24 -13.83 9.09
C SER A 53 13.47 -12.54 8.84
N TRP A 54 14.07 -11.59 8.11
CA TRP A 54 13.35 -10.41 7.65
C TRP A 54 12.50 -10.76 6.43
N VAL A 55 11.20 -10.46 6.51
CA VAL A 55 10.24 -10.59 5.42
C VAL A 55 9.76 -9.20 5.02
N VAL A 56 9.80 -8.91 3.72
CA VAL A 56 9.27 -7.68 3.14
C VAL A 56 7.79 -7.91 2.82
N ASN A 57 6.95 -6.95 3.20
CA ASN A 57 5.52 -6.96 2.94
C ASN A 57 5.20 -6.48 1.52
#